data_AF-A0A1G3QWG4-F1
#
_entry.id   AF-A0A1G3QWG4-F1
#
_cell.length_a   1.000
_cell.length_b   1.000
_cell.length_c   1.000
_cell.angle_alpha   90.00
_cell.angle_beta   90.00
_cell.angle_gamma   90.00
#
_symmetry.space_group_name_H-M   'P 1'
#
loop_
_entity.id
_entity.type
_entity.pdbx_description
1 polymer ?
#
loop_
_entity_poly.entity_id
_entity_poly.type
_entity_poly.pdbx_seq_one_letter_code
_entity_poly.pdbx_strand_id
1 'polypeptide(L)'
;MKNNFIKIYSTLNATEAYIVKFLFENNGIETIMDNDEINFFFGIVSAKDAMAELWVPADKYKQAADLLIQKSSIDLSSYEQVRCAHCGEKNCGLFDYCWNCLTNLKTGELYRYDQPEISDAPRKAAKRPRTLYLLIILIAMVVFGYLTCFYFGIR
;
A
#
# COMPACT_ATOMS: atom_id res chain seq x y z
N MET A 1 -23.34 -5.56 -3.00
CA MET A 1 -23.96 -6.03 -4.26
C MET A 1 -23.56 -5.08 -5.38
N LYS A 2 -22.88 -5.56 -6.42
CA LYS A 2 -22.46 -4.77 -7.60
C LYS A 2 -23.64 -4.39 -8.52
N ASN A 3 -24.83 -4.16 -7.96
CA ASN A 3 -26.00 -3.81 -8.76
C ASN A 3 -25.75 -2.40 -9.33
N ASN A 4 -25.85 -2.27 -10.65
CA ASN A 4 -25.59 -1.03 -11.40
C ASN A 4 -24.12 -0.55 -11.46
N PHE A 5 -23.14 -1.45 -11.20
CA PHE A 5 -21.72 -1.17 -11.42
C PHE A 5 -21.20 -1.90 -12.67
N ILE A 6 -20.30 -1.26 -13.40
CA ILE A 6 -19.66 -1.80 -14.60
C ILE A 6 -18.15 -1.83 -14.37
N LYS A 7 -17.50 -2.92 -14.77
CA LYS A 7 -16.04 -3.04 -14.72
C LYS A 7 -15.42 -2.07 -15.73
N ILE A 8 -14.52 -1.22 -15.27
CA ILE A 8 -13.83 -0.23 -16.10
C ILE A 8 -12.36 -0.59 -16.34
N TYR A 9 -11.73 -1.28 -15.39
CA TYR A 9 -10.29 -1.50 -15.42
C TYR A 9 -9.91 -2.78 -14.66
N SER A 10 -8.85 -3.46 -15.10
CA SER A 10 -8.31 -4.64 -14.41
C SER A 10 -6.81 -4.79 -14.67
N THR A 11 -6.03 -5.11 -13.65
CA THR A 11 -4.57 -5.25 -13.75
C THR A 11 -4.04 -6.33 -12.80
N LEU A 12 -2.86 -6.87 -13.10
CA LEU A 12 -2.13 -7.74 -12.18
C LEU A 12 -1.33 -6.95 -11.14
N ASN A 13 -1.24 -5.64 -11.27
CA ASN A 13 -0.55 -4.78 -10.31
C ASN A 13 -1.56 -4.11 -9.37
N ALA A 14 -1.76 -4.67 -8.17
CA ALA A 14 -2.67 -4.09 -7.18
C ALA A 14 -2.40 -2.61 -6.90
N THR A 15 -1.12 -2.19 -6.83
CA THR A 15 -0.75 -0.79 -6.59
C THR A 15 -1.25 0.13 -7.69
N GLU A 16 -1.16 -0.28 -8.95
CA GLU A 16 -1.70 0.45 -10.09
C GLU A 16 -3.22 0.59 -9.98
N ALA A 17 -3.93 -0.50 -9.62
CA ALA A 17 -5.37 -0.45 -9.40
C ALA A 17 -5.74 0.52 -8.27
N TYR A 18 -4.96 0.60 -7.19
CA TYR A 18 -5.17 1.56 -6.10
C TYR A 18 -4.93 3.01 -6.55
N ILE A 19 -3.93 3.27 -7.39
CA ILE A 19 -3.70 4.60 -7.97
C ILE A 19 -4.87 5.02 -8.86
N VAL A 20 -5.39 4.12 -9.68
CA VAL A 20 -6.56 4.41 -10.54
C VAL A 20 -7.82 4.62 -9.71
N LYS A 21 -8.04 3.83 -8.66
CA LYS A 21 -9.13 4.04 -7.70
C LYS A 21 -9.03 5.42 -7.04
N PHE A 22 -7.85 5.79 -6.56
CA PHE A 22 -7.60 7.11 -5.98
C PHE A 22 -7.90 8.24 -6.99
N LEU A 23 -7.49 8.08 -8.25
CA LEU A 23 -7.80 9.03 -9.32
C LEU A 23 -9.32 9.22 -9.48
N PHE A 24 -10.10 8.14 -9.51
CA PHE A 24 -11.55 8.22 -9.64
C PHE A 24 -12.22 8.86 -8.42
N GLU A 25 -11.85 8.43 -7.22
CA GLU A 25 -12.44 8.95 -5.98
C GLU A 25 -12.15 10.44 -5.77
N ASN A 26 -10.92 10.88 -6.09
CA ASN A 26 -10.55 12.30 -6.01
C ASN A 26 -11.28 13.17 -7.05
N ASN A 27 -11.91 12.56 -8.06
CA ASN A 27 -12.76 13.23 -9.04
C ASN A 27 -14.26 12.96 -8.81
N GLY A 28 -14.63 12.47 -7.62
CA GLY A 28 -16.02 12.27 -7.21
C GLY A 28 -16.70 11.06 -7.87
N ILE A 29 -15.93 10.09 -8.37
CA ILE A 29 -16.42 8.84 -8.94
C ILE A 29 -16.25 7.74 -7.91
N GLU A 30 -17.36 7.27 -7.34
CA GLU A 30 -17.37 6.10 -6.46
C GLU A 30 -16.78 4.89 -7.21
N THR A 31 -15.86 4.18 -6.57
CA THR A 31 -15.17 3.05 -7.18
C THR A 31 -15.08 1.88 -6.21
N ILE A 32 -15.52 0.71 -6.65
CA ILE A 32 -15.35 -0.54 -5.92
C ILE A 32 -14.14 -1.27 -6.50
N MET A 33 -13.24 -1.69 -5.62
CA MET A 33 -12.17 -2.61 -5.97
C MET A 33 -12.62 -4.02 -5.59
N ASP A 34 -12.42 -4.96 -6.51
CA ASP A 34 -12.64 -6.38 -6.27
C ASP A 34 -11.34 -7.13 -6.48
N ASN A 35 -11.21 -8.27 -5.80
CA ASN A 35 -10.13 -9.21 -6.01
C ASN A 35 -8.71 -8.68 -5.65
N ASP A 36 -8.62 -7.71 -4.75
CA ASP A 36 -7.36 -7.12 -4.30
C ASP A 36 -6.56 -8.03 -3.37
N GLU A 37 -7.24 -8.79 -2.50
CA GLU A 37 -6.62 -9.79 -1.64
C GLU A 37 -6.05 -10.98 -2.44
N ILE A 38 -6.74 -11.38 -3.52
CA ILE A 38 -6.34 -12.54 -4.35
C ILE A 38 -5.18 -12.19 -5.27
N ASN A 39 -5.00 -10.91 -5.63
CA ASN A 39 -3.91 -10.45 -6.51
C ASN A 39 -2.52 -10.86 -6.01
N PHE A 40 -2.31 -10.88 -4.70
CA PHE A 40 -1.05 -11.31 -4.07
C PHE A 40 -0.72 -12.80 -4.26
N PHE A 41 -1.70 -13.62 -4.63
CA PHE A 41 -1.53 -15.05 -4.92
C PHE A 41 -1.23 -15.33 -6.40
N PHE A 42 -0.89 -14.30 -7.18
CA PHE A 42 -0.43 -14.48 -8.56
C PHE A 42 0.73 -15.49 -8.63
N GLY A 43 0.60 -16.48 -9.51
CA GLY A 43 1.52 -17.62 -9.62
C GLY A 43 1.08 -18.87 -8.84
N ILE A 44 0.16 -18.72 -7.89
CA ILE A 44 -0.56 -19.84 -7.24
C ILE A 44 -1.94 -20.01 -7.88
N VAL A 45 -2.65 -18.91 -8.15
CA VAL A 45 -3.91 -18.90 -8.89
C VAL A 45 -3.71 -18.49 -10.35
N SER A 46 -4.73 -18.69 -11.19
CA SER A 46 -4.66 -18.27 -12.59
C SER A 46 -4.51 -16.76 -12.69
N ALA A 47 -3.81 -16.27 -13.72
CA ALA A 47 -3.63 -14.84 -13.94
C ALA A 47 -4.97 -14.08 -13.98
N LYS A 48 -5.99 -14.69 -14.58
CA LYS A 48 -7.35 -14.14 -14.67
C LYS A 48 -7.97 -13.97 -13.28
N ASP A 49 -7.83 -14.99 -12.43
CA ASP A 49 -8.41 -14.99 -11.08
C ASP A 49 -7.59 -14.15 -10.10
N ALA A 50 -6.38 -13.71 -10.46
CA ALA A 50 -5.56 -12.80 -9.67
C ALA A 50 -5.73 -11.32 -10.05
N MET A 51 -6.42 -10.97 -11.14
CA MET A 51 -6.50 -9.56 -11.54
C MET A 51 -7.30 -8.75 -10.54
N ALA A 52 -6.73 -7.67 -10.00
CA ALA A 52 -7.52 -6.67 -9.28
C ALA A 52 -8.43 -5.96 -10.28
N GLU A 53 -9.70 -5.81 -9.94
CA GLU A 53 -10.71 -5.22 -10.82
C GLU A 53 -11.32 -3.97 -10.22
N LEU A 54 -11.46 -2.91 -11.02
CA LEU A 54 -12.16 -1.69 -10.64
C LEU A 54 -13.50 -1.60 -11.33
N TRP A 55 -14.49 -1.24 -10.53
CA TRP A 55 -15.89 -1.15 -10.91
C TRP A 55 -16.42 0.24 -10.53
N VAL A 56 -17.14 0.88 -11.46
CA VAL A 56 -17.74 2.21 -11.27
C VAL A 56 -19.24 2.15 -11.55
N PRO A 57 -20.06 3.08 -11.00
CA PRO A 57 -21.47 3.19 -11.36
C PRO A 57 -21.66 3.32 -12.88
N ALA A 58 -22.67 2.65 -13.43
CA ALA A 58 -22.91 2.60 -14.87
C ALA A 58 -23.09 3.99 -15.50
N ASP A 59 -23.73 4.92 -14.78
CA ASP A 59 -23.94 6.31 -15.18
C ASP A 59 -22.64 7.14 -15.17
N LYS A 60 -21.61 6.70 -14.44
CA LYS A 60 -20.29 7.32 -14.36
C LYS A 60 -19.25 6.69 -15.29
N TYR A 61 -19.58 5.60 -15.97
CA TYR A 61 -18.64 4.86 -16.83
C TYR A 61 -17.93 5.77 -17.85
N LYS A 62 -18.69 6.60 -18.57
CA LYS A 62 -18.13 7.50 -19.59
C LYS A 62 -17.15 8.51 -18.96
N GLN A 63 -17.53 9.13 -17.85
CA GLN A 63 -16.69 10.07 -17.12
C GLN A 63 -15.38 9.42 -16.65
N ALA A 64 -15.45 8.19 -16.12
CA ALA A 64 -14.30 7.43 -15.68
C ALA A 64 -13.37 7.05 -16.84
N ALA A 65 -13.93 6.60 -17.98
CA ALA A 65 -13.18 6.26 -19.18
C ALA A 65 -12.44 7.47 -19.76
N ASP A 66 -13.11 8.62 -19.87
CA ASP A 66 -12.52 9.86 -20.36
C ASP A 66 -11.37 10.31 -19.45
N LEU A 67 -11.53 10.19 -18.12
CA LEU A 67 -10.49 10.52 -17.15
C LEU A 67 -9.26 9.61 -17.26
N LEU A 68 -9.47 8.30 -17.47
CA LEU A 68 -8.37 7.36 -17.72
C LEU A 68 -7.58 7.76 -18.96
N ILE A 69 -8.25 8.04 -20.08
CA ILE A 69 -7.58 8.44 -21.32
C ILE A 69 -6.80 9.73 -21.10
N GLN A 70 -7.41 10.73 -20.47
CA GLN A 70 -6.79 12.04 -20.22
C GLN A 70 -5.55 11.94 -19.32
N LYS A 71 -5.52 11.00 -18.37
CA LYS A 71 -4.45 10.86 -17.37
C LYS A 71 -3.46 9.73 -17.67
N SER A 72 -3.74 8.87 -18.63
CA SER A 72 -2.86 7.76 -19.03
C SER A 72 -1.61 8.21 -19.78
N SER A 73 -1.59 9.43 -20.31
CA SER A 73 -0.44 10.00 -20.99
C SER A 73 -0.01 11.29 -20.29
N ILE A 74 1.27 11.34 -19.92
CA ILE A 74 1.93 12.59 -19.54
C ILE A 74 2.86 12.93 -20.70
N ASP A 75 2.57 14.03 -21.38
CA ASP A 75 3.49 14.56 -22.37
C ASP A 75 4.71 15.18 -21.68
N LEU A 76 5.75 14.36 -21.53
CA LEU A 76 7.01 14.78 -20.94
C LEU A 76 7.80 15.76 -21.84
N SER A 77 7.43 15.90 -23.12
CA SER A 77 8.11 16.82 -24.04
C SER A 77 7.85 18.29 -23.71
N SER A 78 6.74 18.58 -23.02
CA SER A 78 6.37 19.92 -22.57
C SER A 78 7.16 20.40 -21.35
N TYR A 79 7.84 19.50 -20.63
CA TYR A 79 8.57 19.85 -19.42
C TYR A 79 10.01 20.25 -19.73
N GLU A 80 10.40 21.40 -19.18
CA GLU A 80 11.77 21.90 -19.28
C GLU A 80 12.75 20.88 -18.70
N GLN A 81 13.87 20.70 -19.41
CA GLN A 81 14.95 19.84 -18.96
C GLN A 81 16.01 20.69 -18.27
N VAL A 82 16.23 20.44 -16.98
CA VAL A 82 17.17 21.20 -16.15
C VAL A 82 18.48 20.44 -16.04
N ARG A 83 19.61 21.08 -16.38
CA ARG A 83 20.94 20.51 -16.08
C ARG A 83 21.30 20.79 -14.64
N CYS A 84 21.65 19.76 -13.89
CA CYS A 84 22.13 19.90 -12.52
C CYS A 84 23.43 20.71 -12.49
N ALA A 85 23.47 21.78 -11.71
CA ALA A 85 24.67 22.61 -11.55
C ALA A 85 25.82 21.88 -10.82
N HIS A 86 25.52 20.83 -10.06
CA HIS A 86 26.51 20.08 -9.28
C HIS A 86 27.19 18.97 -10.10
N CYS A 87 26.42 18.09 -10.77
CA CYS A 87 26.97 16.94 -11.50
C CYS A 87 26.77 16.99 -13.02
N GLY A 88 26.09 18.01 -13.56
CA GLY A 88 25.86 18.18 -15.01
C GLY A 88 24.75 17.31 -15.61
N GLU A 89 24.13 16.43 -14.81
CA GLU A 89 23.08 15.51 -15.23
C GLU A 89 21.82 16.23 -15.73
N LYS A 90 21.18 15.69 -16.77
CA LYS A 90 19.94 16.25 -17.32
C LYS A 90 18.74 15.67 -16.57
N ASN A 91 17.97 16.56 -15.95
CA ASN A 91 16.80 16.23 -15.14
C ASN A 91 15.52 16.74 -15.79
N CYS A 92 14.40 16.06 -15.56
CA CYS A 92 13.09 16.64 -15.81
C CYS A 92 12.81 17.75 -14.79
N GLY A 93 12.32 18.91 -15.23
CA GLY A 93 12.02 20.07 -14.37
C GLY A 93 10.87 19.86 -13.37
N LEU A 94 10.21 18.70 -13.42
CA LEU A 94 9.25 18.26 -12.39
C LEU A 94 9.92 17.84 -11.08
N PHE A 95 11.20 17.48 -11.10
CA PHE A 95 11.93 17.10 -9.90
C PHE A 95 12.50 18.33 -9.20
N ASP A 96 12.45 18.34 -7.87
CA ASP A 96 13.15 19.37 -7.07
C ASP A 96 14.62 19.00 -6.82
N TYR A 97 14.98 17.73 -6.93
CA TYR A 97 16.33 17.22 -6.66
C TYR A 97 16.88 16.42 -7.85
N CYS A 98 18.19 16.51 -8.05
CA CYS A 98 18.89 15.74 -9.05
C CYS A 98 18.83 14.24 -8.71
N TRP A 99 18.27 13.43 -9.60
CA TRP A 99 18.22 11.97 -9.45
C TRP A 99 19.59 11.28 -9.32
N ASN A 100 20.64 11.89 -9.85
CA ASN A 100 22.00 11.33 -9.80
C ASN A 100 22.75 11.71 -8.50
N CYS A 101 22.73 12.98 -8.11
CA CYS A 101 23.54 13.46 -6.97
C CYS A 101 22.75 13.98 -5.77
N LEU A 102 21.40 13.92 -5.82
CA LEU A 102 20.48 14.38 -4.78
C LEU A 102 20.63 15.85 -4.39
N THR A 103 21.28 16.66 -5.22
CA THR A 103 21.36 18.12 -5.04
C THR A 103 20.07 18.77 -5.53
N ASN A 104 19.52 19.71 -4.75
CA ASN A 104 18.37 20.51 -5.13
C ASN A 104 18.68 21.27 -6.43
N LEU A 105 17.82 21.12 -7.44
CA LEU A 105 18.02 21.69 -8.77
C LEU A 105 17.87 23.22 -8.79
N LYS A 106 17.19 23.80 -7.80
CA LYS A 106 16.96 25.25 -7.67
C LYS A 106 18.01 25.91 -6.77
N THR A 107 18.31 25.31 -5.61
CA THR A 107 19.18 25.92 -4.59
C THR A 107 20.62 25.45 -4.64
N GLY A 108 20.90 24.30 -5.30
CA GLY A 108 22.23 23.70 -5.27
C GLY A 108 22.59 23.03 -3.93
N GLU A 109 21.67 22.97 -2.98
CA GLU A 109 21.89 22.35 -1.68
C GLU A 109 21.72 20.83 -1.77
N LEU A 110 22.62 20.08 -1.13
CA LEU A 110 22.49 18.62 -1.05
C LEU A 110 21.27 18.25 -0.20
N TYR A 111 20.45 17.31 -0.68
CA TYR A 111 19.38 16.73 0.13
C TYR A 111 19.97 16.13 1.42
N ARG A 112 19.63 16.74 2.55
CA ARG A 112 19.85 16.14 3.87
C ARG A 112 18.54 15.52 4.30
N TYR A 113 18.55 14.20 4.45
CA TYR A 113 17.56 13.56 5.27
C TYR A 113 17.91 13.86 6.73
N ASP A 114 17.14 14.72 7.38
CA ASP A 114 17.24 14.90 8.82
C ASP A 114 16.73 13.61 9.47
N GLN A 115 17.67 12.74 9.87
CA GLN A 115 17.32 11.57 10.66
C GLN A 115 16.75 12.09 11.98
N PRO A 116 15.54 11.67 12.40
CA PRO A 116 15.19 11.84 13.80
C PRO A 116 16.28 11.13 14.60
N GLU A 117 16.90 11.83 15.55
CA GLU A 117 17.86 11.22 16.46
C GLU A 117 17.23 9.94 17.01
N ILE A 118 17.78 8.78 16.60
CA ILE A 118 17.42 7.51 17.20
C ILE A 118 17.90 7.65 18.63
N SER A 119 16.97 7.92 19.56
CA SER A 119 17.37 8.03 20.95
C SER A 119 17.99 6.69 21.35
N ASP A 120 19.28 6.70 21.67
CA ASP A 120 19.97 5.57 22.32
C ASP A 120 19.40 5.27 23.71
N ALA A 121 18.33 5.98 24.11
CA ALA A 121 17.51 5.62 25.24
C ALA A 121 17.15 4.13 25.11
N PRO A 122 17.57 3.30 26.09
CA PRO A 122 17.28 1.89 26.03
C PRO A 122 15.77 1.73 25.89
N ARG A 123 15.34 0.99 24.85
CA ARG A 123 13.92 0.62 24.71
C ARG A 123 13.51 0.03 26.05
N LYS A 124 12.61 0.71 26.78
CA LYS A 124 12.10 0.21 28.05
C LYS A 124 11.61 -1.21 27.79
N ALA A 125 12.24 -2.19 28.46
CA ALA A 125 11.82 -3.58 28.34
C ALA A 125 10.30 -3.62 28.56
N ALA A 126 9.57 -4.18 27.59
CA ALA A 126 8.13 -4.25 27.66
C ALA A 126 7.75 -4.94 28.98
N LYS A 127 7.15 -4.19 29.91
CA LYS A 127 6.70 -4.75 31.18
C LYS A 127 5.63 -5.79 30.86
N ARG A 128 5.93 -7.08 31.03
CA ARG A 128 4.93 -8.14 30.85
C ARG A 128 3.77 -7.88 31.81
N PRO A 129 2.54 -7.69 31.31
CA PRO A 129 1.42 -7.36 32.16
C PRO A 129 1.11 -8.53 33.10
N ARG A 130 0.75 -8.25 34.35
CA ARG A 130 0.40 -9.27 35.37
C ARG A 130 -0.70 -10.23 34.89
N THR A 131 -1.56 -9.78 33.97
CA THR A 131 -2.61 -10.58 33.32
C THR A 131 -2.07 -11.77 32.54
N LEU A 132 -0.88 -11.67 31.94
CA LEU A 132 -0.26 -12.77 31.21
C LEU A 132 0.08 -13.94 32.13
N TYR A 133 0.60 -13.66 33.33
CA TYR A 133 0.91 -14.70 34.31
C TYR A 133 -0.35 -15.38 34.84
N LEU A 134 -1.40 -14.61 35.12
CA LEU A 134 -2.69 -15.17 35.55
C LEU A 134 -3.29 -16.08 34.48
N LEU A 135 -3.19 -15.69 33.20
CA LEU A 135 -3.67 -16.50 32.08
C LEU A 135 -2.86 -17.81 31.92
N ILE A 136 -1.53 -17.74 32.04
CA ILE A 136 -0.67 -18.93 32.00
C ILE A 136 -0.99 -19.90 33.15
N ILE A 137 -1.17 -19.38 34.37
CA ILE A 137 -1.53 -20.21 35.53
C ILE A 137 -2.91 -20.85 35.33
N LEU A 138 -3.88 -20.10 34.82
CA LEU A 138 -5.22 -20.61 34.56
C LEU A 138 -5.20 -21.71 33.49
N ILE A 139 -4.47 -21.51 32.39
CA ILE A 139 -4.27 -22.54 31.36
C ILE A 139 -3.59 -23.78 31.96
N ALA A 140 -2.54 -23.60 32.76
CA ALA A 140 -1.85 -24.72 33.40
C ALA A 140 -2.76 -25.50 34.35
N MET A 141 -3.64 -24.83 35.11
CA MET A 141 -4.63 -25.49 35.97
C MET A 141 -5.66 -26.27 35.16
N VAL A 142 -6.14 -25.72 34.04
CA VAL A 142 -7.10 -26.40 33.14
C VAL A 142 -6.45 -27.63 32.51
N VAL A 143 -5.22 -27.51 32.00
CA VAL A 143 -4.48 -28.64 31.42
C VAL A 143 -4.21 -29.70 32.49
N PHE A 144 -3.78 -29.30 33.69
CA PHE A 144 -3.55 -30.23 34.79
C PHE A 144 -4.83 -30.96 35.19
N GLY A 145 -5.95 -30.24 35.35
CA GLY A 145 -7.26 -30.84 35.65
C GLY A 145 -7.74 -31.79 34.56
N TYR A 146 -7.55 -31.43 33.28
CA TYR A 146 -7.86 -32.32 32.17
C TYR A 146 -7.01 -33.59 32.20
N LEU A 147 -5.71 -33.47 32.43
CA LEU A 147 -4.80 -34.60 32.51
C LEU A 147 -5.14 -35.49 33.72
N THR A 148 -5.45 -34.93 34.89
CA THR A 148 -5.85 -35.76 36.03
C THR A 148 -7.18 -36.48 35.79
N CYS A 149 -8.20 -35.82 35.21
CA CYS A 149 -9.44 -36.49 34.79
C CYS A 149 -9.18 -37.60 33.76
N PHE A 150 -8.29 -37.36 32.79
CA PHE A 150 -7.94 -38.33 31.75
C PHE A 150 -7.18 -39.54 32.30
N TYR A 151 -6.18 -39.33 33.17
CA TYR A 151 -5.35 -40.41 33.71
C TYR A 151 -6.02 -41.18 34.85
N PHE A 152 -6.84 -40.53 35.68
CA PHE A 152 -7.48 -41.15 36.84
C PHE A 152 -8.93 -41.62 36.59
N GLY A 153 -9.44 -41.48 35.36
CA GLY A 153 -10.66 -42.16 34.91
C GLY A 153 -11.93 -41.82 35.71
N ILE A 154 -12.00 -40.64 36.33
CA ILE A 154 -13.21 -40.17 36.99
C ILE A 154 -14.13 -39.63 35.90
N ARG A 155 -15.05 -40.48 35.43
CA ARG A 155 -16.11 -40.12 34.50
C ARG A 155 -17.39 -39.78 35.24
#